data_AF-A0AAN4HJZ6-F1
#
_entry.id   AF-A0AAN4HJZ6-F1
#
_cell.length_a   1.000
_cell.length_b   1.000
_cell.length_c   1.000
_cell.angle_alpha   90.00
_cell.angle_beta   90.00
_cell.angle_gamma   90.00
#
_symmetry.space_group_name_H-M   'P 1'
#
loop_
_entity.id
_entity.type
_entity.pdbx_description
1 polymer ?
#
loop_
_entity_poly.entity_id
_entity_poly.type
_entity_poly.pdbx_seq_one_letter_code
_entity_poly.pdbx_strand_id
1 'polypeptide(L)'
;MKYLLLGIFIFSIYRFPSFDNFNILIGSFLFVVFIVYDVVNMKLKREELNEDERLRKMIYRNFPAPEFAPEGKQVIIDRLTSDEYQVYTTKGAYSFIAVRGPFDLIVDIKEEKLSDIDFSKVIA
;
A
#
# COMPACT_ATOMS: atom_id res chain seq x y z
N MET A 1 14.45 5.75 -16.53
CA MET A 1 14.54 7.08 -17.16
C MET A 1 15.05 8.18 -16.22
N LYS A 2 14.57 8.30 -14.96
CA LYS A 2 14.97 9.39 -14.03
C LYS A 2 16.48 9.56 -13.83
N TYR A 3 17.21 8.47 -13.60
CA TYR A 3 18.67 8.49 -13.41
C TYR A 3 19.47 8.83 -14.67
N LEU A 4 18.89 8.58 -15.84
CA LEU A 4 19.50 8.85 -17.15
C LEU A 4 19.43 10.36 -17.47
N LEU A 5 18.30 11.00 -17.12
CA LEU A 5 18.14 12.46 -17.16
C LEU A 5 19.07 13.18 -16.18
N LEU A 6 19.26 12.65 -14.97
CA LEU A 6 20.20 13.22 -14.01
C LEU A 6 21.66 13.13 -14.51
N GLY A 7 22.03 12.01 -15.14
CA GLY A 7 23.32 11.85 -15.79
C GLY A 7 23.55 12.86 -16.92
N ILE A 8 22.54 13.08 -17.78
CA ILE A 8 22.59 14.10 -18.85
C ILE A 8 22.72 15.52 -18.25
N PHE A 9 22.03 15.81 -17.15
CA PHE A 9 22.10 17.11 -16.48
C PHE A 9 23.51 17.39 -15.94
N ILE A 10 24.12 16.42 -15.24
CA ILE A 10 25.50 16.53 -14.73
C ILE A 10 26.49 16.70 -15.89
N PHE A 11 26.32 15.96 -17.00
CA PHE A 11 27.19 16.04 -18.17
C PHE A 11 27.10 17.39 -18.89
N SER A 12 25.91 17.99 -18.92
CA SER A 12 25.67 19.30 -19.55
C SER A 12 26.34 20.46 -18.80
N ILE A 13 26.51 20.32 -17.48
CA ILE A 13 27.10 21.33 -16.61
C ILE A 13 28.64 21.27 -16.63
N TYR A 14 29.22 20.11 -16.95
CA TYR A 14 30.67 19.86 -17.05
C TYR A 14 31.39 20.63 -18.18
N ARG A 15 30.66 21.41 -18.98
CA ARG A 15 31.21 22.16 -20.13
C ARG A 15 31.71 23.57 -19.77
N PHE A 16 31.53 24.01 -18.51
CA PHE A 16 31.91 25.35 -18.05
C PHE A 16 33.01 25.30 -16.97
N PRO A 17 34.29 25.45 -17.36
CA PRO A 17 35.45 25.10 -16.52
C PRO A 17 35.63 25.94 -15.25
N SER A 18 34.94 27.08 -15.13
CA SER A 18 35.05 27.99 -13.99
C SER A 18 34.23 27.58 -12.76
N PHE A 19 33.32 26.61 -12.89
CA PHE A 19 32.45 26.15 -11.78
C PHE A 19 32.42 24.62 -11.62
N ASP A 20 33.27 23.89 -12.33
CA ASP A 20 33.26 22.42 -12.40
C ASP A 20 33.23 21.74 -11.02
N ASN A 21 34.10 22.16 -10.09
CA ASN A 21 34.15 21.55 -8.76
C ASN A 21 32.86 21.79 -7.95
N PHE A 22 32.24 22.97 -8.06
CA PHE A 22 31.02 23.30 -7.33
C PHE A 22 29.81 22.56 -7.91
N ASN A 23 29.74 22.46 -9.24
CA ASN A 23 28.69 21.76 -9.95
C ASN A 23 28.75 20.24 -9.79
N ILE A 24 29.95 19.65 -9.74
CA ILE A 24 30.15 18.24 -9.43
C ILE A 24 29.69 17.94 -8.00
N LEU A 25 30.00 18.82 -7.04
CA LEU A 25 29.63 18.64 -5.64
C LEU A 25 28.11 18.69 -5.44
N ILE A 26 27.43 19.67 -6.08
CA ILE A 26 25.96 19.78 -6.06
C ILE A 26 25.31 18.61 -6.79
N GLY A 27 25.82 18.22 -7.96
CA GLY A 27 25.28 17.09 -8.73
C GLY A 27 25.39 15.77 -7.97
N SER A 28 26.52 15.53 -7.29
CA SER A 28 26.73 14.37 -6.42
C SER A 28 25.77 14.41 -5.22
N PHE A 29 25.60 15.56 -4.57
CA PHE A 29 24.66 15.72 -3.46
C PHE A 29 23.21 15.43 -3.89
N LEU A 30 22.76 15.98 -5.03
CA LEU A 30 21.43 15.72 -5.56
C LEU A 30 21.23 14.24 -5.92
N PHE A 31 22.24 13.59 -6.49
CA PHE A 31 22.18 12.15 -6.79
C PHE A 31 21.97 11.30 -5.53
N VAL A 32 22.69 11.60 -4.45
CA VAL A 32 22.52 10.93 -3.15
C VAL A 32 21.11 11.16 -2.62
N VAL A 33 20.60 12.39 -2.65
CA VAL A 33 19.24 12.72 -2.20
C VAL A 33 18.19 11.93 -3.00
N PHE A 34 18.34 11.83 -4.33
CA PHE A 34 17.44 11.05 -5.17
C PHE A 34 17.44 9.56 -4.84
N ILE A 35 18.62 8.97 -4.62
CA ILE A 35 18.73 7.56 -4.21
C ILE A 35 18.05 7.33 -2.87
N VAL A 36 18.33 8.18 -1.87
CA VAL A 36 17.72 8.07 -0.55
C VAL A 36 16.20 8.18 -0.64
N TYR A 37 15.70 9.14 -1.42
CA TYR A 37 14.27 9.32 -1.66
C TYR A 37 13.61 8.09 -2.27
N ASP A 38 14.22 7.50 -3.31
CA ASP A 38 13.69 6.29 -3.94
C ASP A 38 13.72 5.08 -3.00
N VAL A 39 14.78 4.91 -2.20
CA VAL A 39 14.88 3.85 -1.19
C VAL A 39 13.81 4.00 -0.11
N VAL A 40 13.58 5.22 0.39
CA VAL A 40 12.55 5.50 1.40
C VAL A 40 11.16 5.21 0.84
N ASN A 41 10.86 5.68 -0.38
CA ASN A 41 9.57 5.39 -1.02
C ASN A 41 9.35 3.90 -1.28
N MET A 42 10.39 3.17 -1.67
CA MET A 42 10.28 1.71 -1.82
C MET A 42 10.01 1.01 -0.49
N LYS A 43 10.59 1.49 0.62
CA LYS A 43 10.31 0.95 1.94
C LYS A 43 8.86 1.22 2.35
N LEU A 44 8.38 2.45 2.23
CA LEU A 44 7.00 2.82 2.56
C LEU A 44 5.98 1.98 1.78
N LYS A 45 6.19 1.80 0.47
CA LYS A 45 5.32 0.93 -0.35
C LYS A 45 5.32 -0.53 0.10
N ARG A 46 6.45 -1.04 0.59
CA ARG A 46 6.52 -2.41 1.13
C ARG A 46 5.80 -2.53 2.46
N GLU A 47 5.90 -1.52 3.31
CA GLU A 47 5.19 -1.47 4.59
C GLU A 47 3.68 -1.41 4.36
N GLU A 48 3.20 -0.57 3.44
CA GLU A 48 1.78 -0.50 3.06
C GLU A 48 1.24 -1.84 2.54
N LEU A 49 2.01 -2.56 1.71
CA LEU A 49 1.63 -3.89 1.22
C LEU A 49 1.58 -4.94 2.34
N ASN A 50 2.54 -4.91 3.25
CA ASN A 50 2.57 -5.82 4.39
C ASN A 50 1.40 -5.55 5.37
N GLU A 51 1.04 -4.29 5.58
CA GLU A 51 -0.13 -3.93 6.39
C GLU A 51 -1.44 -4.39 5.73
N ASP A 52 -1.59 -4.19 4.42
CA ASP A 52 -2.74 -4.69 3.64
C ASP A 52 -2.89 -6.21 3.79
N GLU A 53 -1.80 -6.96 3.62
CA GLU A 53 -1.82 -8.42 3.75
C GLU A 53 -2.19 -8.86 5.18
N ARG A 54 -1.68 -8.14 6.19
CA ARG A 54 -2.01 -8.42 7.60
C ARG A 54 -3.48 -8.15 7.90
N LEU A 55 -4.03 -7.04 7.41
CA LEU A 55 -5.43 -6.67 7.56
C LEU A 55 -6.36 -7.67 6.85
N ARG A 56 -6.06 -8.04 5.61
CA ARG A 56 -6.80 -9.08 4.89
C ARG A 56 -6.81 -10.41 5.63
N LYS A 57 -5.68 -10.84 6.20
CA LYS A 57 -5.61 -12.06 7.01
C LYS A 57 -6.47 -11.97 8.28
N MET A 58 -6.56 -10.81 8.92
CA MET A 58 -7.46 -10.60 10.06
C MET A 58 -8.92 -10.67 9.64
N ILE A 59 -9.28 -10.04 8.51
CA ILE A 59 -10.63 -10.11 7.95
C ILE A 59 -11.03 -11.56 7.66
N TYR A 60 -10.17 -12.33 6.97
CA TYR A 60 -10.43 -13.74 6.69
C TYR A 60 -10.64 -14.59 7.95
N ARG A 61 -9.97 -14.25 9.05
CA ARG A 61 -10.16 -14.95 10.33
C ARG A 61 -11.54 -14.67 10.93
N ASN A 62 -12.09 -13.48 10.73
CA ASN A 62 -13.43 -13.11 11.21
C ASN A 62 -14.55 -13.63 10.29
N PHE A 63 -14.27 -13.84 9.00
CA PHE A 63 -15.20 -14.42 8.04
C PHE A 63 -14.72 -15.80 7.54
N PRO A 64 -14.68 -16.83 8.42
CA PRO A 64 -14.20 -18.14 8.03
C PRO A 64 -15.17 -18.86 7.07
N ALA A 65 -14.60 -19.54 6.07
CA ALA A 65 -15.34 -20.56 5.33
C ALA A 65 -15.54 -21.82 6.20
N PRO A 66 -16.69 -22.53 6.12
CA PRO A 66 -17.77 -22.35 5.13
C PRO A 66 -18.90 -21.41 5.57
N GLU A 67 -18.79 -20.76 6.74
CA GLU A 67 -19.89 -20.00 7.30
C GLU A 67 -20.29 -18.79 6.43
N PHE A 68 -19.29 -18.14 5.82
CA PHE A 68 -19.47 -16.90 5.06
C PHE A 68 -19.14 -17.02 3.57
N ALA A 69 -18.59 -18.15 3.14
CA ALA A 69 -18.27 -18.44 1.74
C ALA A 69 -18.52 -19.93 1.45
N PRO A 70 -18.86 -20.29 0.19
CA PRO A 70 -19.00 -21.70 -0.20
C PRO A 70 -17.73 -22.51 0.09
N GLU A 71 -17.86 -23.82 0.30
CA GLU A 71 -16.70 -24.69 0.54
C GLU A 71 -15.66 -24.57 -0.58
N GLY A 72 -14.40 -24.39 -0.18
CA GLY A 72 -13.28 -24.20 -1.10
C GLY A 72 -13.13 -22.80 -1.67
N LYS A 73 -14.03 -21.86 -1.33
CA LYS A 73 -13.97 -20.45 -1.78
C LYS A 73 -13.58 -19.50 -0.66
N GLN A 74 -12.98 -18.37 -1.03
CA GLN A 74 -12.63 -17.28 -0.11
C GLN A 74 -13.59 -16.11 -0.28
N VAL A 75 -13.93 -15.41 0.80
CA VAL A 75 -14.73 -14.17 0.71
C VAL A 75 -14.03 -13.12 -0.16
N ILE A 76 -14.80 -12.32 -0.89
CA ILE A 76 -14.23 -11.21 -1.66
C ILE A 76 -13.97 -10.05 -0.70
N ILE A 77 -12.74 -9.55 -0.69
CA ILE A 77 -12.31 -8.41 0.14
C ILE A 77 -11.84 -7.28 -0.76
N ASP A 78 -12.64 -6.23 -0.83
CA ASP A 78 -12.31 -5.00 -1.55
C ASP A 78 -11.80 -3.95 -0.58
N ARG A 79 -10.71 -3.28 -0.96
CA ARG A 79 -10.16 -2.18 -0.18
C ARG A 79 -10.81 -0.87 -0.64
N LEU A 80 -11.51 -0.20 0.27
CA LEU A 80 -12.13 1.10 -0.01
C LEU A 80 -11.15 2.24 0.30
N THR A 81 -10.50 2.18 1.47
CA THR A 81 -9.50 3.16 1.90
C THR A 81 -8.30 2.48 2.54
N SER A 82 -7.39 3.22 3.18
CA SER A 82 -6.24 2.63 3.88
C SER A 82 -6.67 1.61 4.94
N ASP A 83 -7.78 1.90 5.61
CA ASP A 83 -8.24 1.25 6.85
C ASP A 83 -9.64 0.65 6.74
N GLU A 84 -10.32 0.87 5.62
CA GLU A 84 -11.67 0.37 5.37
C GLU A 84 -11.68 -0.66 4.25
N TYR A 85 -12.31 -1.79 4.53
CA TYR A 85 -12.51 -2.88 3.61
C TYR A 85 -13.98 -3.26 3.57
N GLN A 86 -14.43 -3.67 2.39
CA GLN A 86 -15.75 -4.24 2.20
C GLN A 86 -15.61 -5.73 1.90
N VAL A 87 -16.38 -6.53 2.65
CA VAL A 87 -16.33 -7.99 2.59
C VAL A 87 -17.68 -8.49 2.08
N TYR A 88 -17.64 -9.26 1.00
CA TYR A 88 -18.84 -9.85 0.40
C TYR A 88 -18.90 -11.34 0.73
N THR A 89 -20.01 -11.73 1.35
CA THR A 89 -20.22 -13.08 1.91
C THR A 89 -21.57 -13.65 1.44
N THR A 90 -21.80 -14.92 1.72
CA THR A 90 -23.11 -15.55 1.50
C THR A 90 -24.21 -15.02 2.44
N LYS A 91 -23.83 -14.39 3.55
CA LYS A 91 -24.74 -13.85 4.57
C LYS A 91 -25.01 -12.35 4.44
N GLY A 92 -24.38 -11.69 3.48
CA GLY A 92 -24.43 -10.23 3.35
C GLY A 92 -23.12 -9.58 2.93
N ALA A 93 -23.18 -8.25 2.85
CA ALA A 93 -22.00 -7.40 2.75
C ALA A 93 -21.70 -6.78 4.12
N TYR A 94 -20.42 -6.70 4.46
CA TYR A 94 -19.92 -6.17 5.72
C TYR A 94 -18.85 -5.10 5.46
N SER A 95 -18.88 -4.00 6.21
CA SER A 95 -17.76 -3.05 6.29
C SER A 95 -16.87 -3.44 7.45
N PHE A 96 -15.57 -3.42 7.21
CA PHE A 96 -14.53 -3.68 8.17
C PHE A 96 -13.63 -2.45 8.25
N ILE A 97 -13.67 -1.77 9.39
CA ILE A 97 -12.93 -0.53 9.63
C ILE A 97 -11.89 -0.77 10.72
N ALA A 98 -10.62 -0.70 10.35
CA ALA A 98 -9.51 -0.75 11.29
C ALA A 98 -9.41 0.60 12.04
N VAL A 99 -9.51 0.55 13.37
CA VAL A 99 -9.36 1.72 14.22
C VAL A 99 -7.90 1.85 14.61
N ARG A 100 -7.25 2.91 14.13
CA ARG A 100 -5.86 3.24 14.50
C ARG A 100 -5.82 4.03 15.82
N GLY A 101 -4.91 3.63 16.69
CA GLY A 101 -4.59 4.29 17.95
C GLY A 101 -3.29 5.09 17.85
N PRO A 102 -2.68 5.46 18.98
CA PRO A 102 -1.41 6.18 18.99
C PRO A 102 -0.31 5.35 18.29
N PHE A 103 0.58 6.04 17.57
CA PHE A 103 1.67 5.44 16.77
C PHE A 103 1.21 4.60 15.57
N ASP A 104 0.03 4.92 14.98
CA ASP A 104 -0.53 4.21 13.82
C ASP A 104 -0.81 2.71 14.05
N LEU A 105 -0.79 2.27 15.31
CA LEU A 105 -1.10 0.89 15.67
C LEU A 105 -2.61 0.65 15.56
N ILE A 106 -3.00 -0.43 14.89
CA ILE A 106 -4.40 -0.87 14.88
C ILE A 106 -4.75 -1.37 16.28
N VAL A 107 -5.68 -0.68 16.94
CA VAL A 107 -6.09 -0.95 18.33
C VAL A 107 -7.43 -1.66 18.42
N ASP A 108 -8.29 -1.48 17.41
CA ASP A 108 -9.61 -2.09 17.38
C ASP A 108 -10.07 -2.30 15.93
N ILE A 109 -11.11 -3.11 15.76
CA ILE A 109 -11.74 -3.41 14.48
C ILE A 109 -13.24 -3.24 14.67
N LYS A 110 -13.83 -2.36 13.86
CA LYS A 110 -15.28 -2.23 13.77
C LYS A 110 -15.80 -3.00 12.58
N GLU A 111 -16.79 -3.84 12.84
CA GLU A 111 -17.54 -4.57 11.82
C GLU A 111 -18.96 -4.00 11.77
N GLU A 112 -19.43 -3.64 10.58
CA GLU A 112 -20.78 -3.14 10.34
C GLU A 112 -21.43 -3.92 9.20
N LYS A 113 -22.63 -4.46 9.44
CA LYS A 113 -23.39 -5.13 8.39
C LYS A 113 -24.03 -4.10 7.47
N LEU A 114 -23.68 -4.13 6.19
CA LEU A 114 -24.17 -3.18 5.18
C LEU A 114 -25.41 -3.71 4.44
N SER A 115 -25.51 -5.03 4.25
CA SER A 115 -26.58 -5.63 3.45
C SER A 115 -26.79 -7.09 3.80
N ASP A 116 -28.01 -7.59 3.57
CA ASP A 116 -28.40 -9.01 3.70
C ASP A 116 -28.33 -9.78 2.37
N ILE A 117 -27.82 -9.17 1.29
CA ILE A 117 -27.74 -9.83 -0.02
C ILE A 117 -26.75 -11.00 0.01
N ASP A 118 -27.17 -12.15 -0.52
CA ASP A 118 -26.29 -13.32 -0.70
C ASP A 118 -25.40 -13.14 -1.94
N PHE A 119 -24.08 -13.08 -1.71
CA PHE A 119 -23.07 -12.97 -2.76
C PHE A 119 -22.48 -14.31 -3.22
N SER A 120 -23.08 -15.46 -2.88
CA SER A 120 -22.63 -16.81 -3.23
C SER A 120 -22.25 -17.02 -4.69
N LYS A 121 -22.98 -16.38 -5.62
CA LYS A 121 -22.72 -16.45 -7.07
C LYS A 121 -21.54 -15.61 -7.55
N VAL A 122 -21.14 -14.61 -6.76
CA VAL A 122 -20.07 -13.66 -7.09
C VAL A 122 -18.75 -14.11 -6.49
N ILE A 123 -18.80 -14.73 -5.30
CA ILE A 123 -17.64 -15.27 -4.58
C ILE A 123 -16.92 -16.31 -5.45
N ALA A 124 -15.61 -16.10 -5.67
CA ALA A 124 -14.75 -16.92 -6.53
C ALA A 124 -14.12 -18.09 -5.76
#